data_AF-A0A2G6TCH2-F1
#
_entry.id   AF-A0A2G6TCH2-F1
#
_cell.length_a   1.000
_cell.length_b   1.000
_cell.length_c   1.000
_cell.angle_alpha   90.00
_cell.angle_beta   90.00
_cell.angle_gamma   90.00
#
_symmetry.space_group_name_H-M   'P 1'
#
loop_
_entity.id
_entity.type
_entity.pdbx_description
1 polymer ?
#
loop_
_entity_poly.entity_id
_entity_poly.type
_entity_poly.pdbx_seq_one_letter_code
_entity_poly.pdbx_strand_id
1 'polypeptide(L)'
;MIKDFFSNFFGRNNDPKSIVSFDVIDSVYTSLYNGENRLEIKLKGIYDTVSVNLYSFPNSFNNEEAQSEIKKAGFKNAYEVLNEIYKKLNIGAVSEEDIQAELEFDYIHIQFYTEPTPETKKYLKHVLHNFIIFFCCTNSLETNDFRMIYNNSYFLDYTKGILDAEYIDINDPKNDTQKIGFKEFERVLQGICQYLEIELPESIELPSQENLLPEDVEITQETFEEFIKLVSRGNVDDKLVQKQSKKLLKNFKKGHTEYHEIVQGHWAFFEIIDAWNSDWKFDPEDAEAFISEMIGEDLNFEYPEETYSHDLFPYIQSALEKRDLELMTYDTHGDNYLFFVANKNDVGRILELSELTKIEINQL
;
A
#
# COMPACT_ATOMS: atom_id res chain seq x y z
N MET A 1 35.30 -6.84 11.47
CA MET A 1 35.94 -7.79 12.40
C MET A 1 36.25 -7.23 13.80
N ILE A 2 36.79 -6.01 13.98
CA ILE A 2 36.90 -5.39 15.34
C ILE A 2 35.67 -4.52 15.70
N LYS A 3 34.96 -3.93 14.71
CA LYS A 3 33.72 -3.17 14.94
C LYS A 3 32.54 -4.05 15.39
N ASP A 4 32.38 -5.22 14.79
CA ASP A 4 31.31 -6.19 15.11
C ASP A 4 31.44 -6.82 16.51
N PHE A 5 32.62 -6.70 17.13
CA PHE A 5 32.88 -7.26 18.46
C PHE A 5 32.34 -6.37 19.59
N PHE A 6 32.23 -5.06 19.36
CA PHE A 6 31.72 -4.12 20.37
C PHE A 6 30.20 -3.90 20.29
N SER A 7 29.56 -4.06 19.13
CA SER A 7 28.08 -3.98 19.02
C SER A 7 27.39 -5.11 19.79
N ASN A 8 27.96 -6.33 19.74
CA ASN A 8 27.47 -7.48 20.50
C ASN A 8 27.79 -7.44 22.01
N PHE A 9 28.68 -6.55 22.46
CA PHE A 9 29.04 -6.45 23.89
C PHE A 9 28.03 -5.63 24.70
N PHE A 10 27.17 -4.85 24.05
CA PHE A 10 26.16 -4.00 24.68
C PHE A 10 24.70 -4.40 24.35
N GLY A 11 24.47 -5.59 23.78
CA GLY A 11 23.13 -6.11 23.56
C GLY A 11 22.23 -5.26 22.64
N ARG A 12 22.83 -4.48 21.73
CA ARG A 12 22.07 -3.73 20.73
C ARG A 12 21.50 -4.70 19.70
N ASN A 13 20.23 -4.52 19.33
CA ASN A 13 19.62 -5.20 18.18
C ASN A 13 20.15 -4.57 16.88
N ASN A 14 21.44 -4.78 16.63
CA ASN A 14 22.20 -4.27 15.51
C ASN A 14 22.79 -5.47 14.78
N ASP A 15 21.98 -6.14 13.96
CA ASP A 15 22.56 -6.83 12.80
C ASP A 15 23.12 -5.75 11.88
N PRO A 16 24.46 -5.63 11.73
CA PRO A 16 25.07 -4.55 10.96
C PRO A 16 24.75 -4.60 9.46
N LYS A 17 24.16 -5.72 9.00
CA LYS A 17 23.74 -5.92 7.61
C LYS A 17 22.25 -5.66 7.39
N SER A 18 21.44 -5.71 8.44
CA SER A 18 20.00 -5.52 8.30
C SER A 18 19.61 -4.05 8.36
N ILE A 19 18.70 -3.66 7.48
CA ILE A 19 18.04 -2.35 7.56
C ILE A 19 17.08 -2.27 8.76
N VAL A 20 16.60 -3.41 9.27
CA VAL A 20 15.80 -3.50 10.49
C VAL A 20 16.74 -3.60 11.69
N SER A 21 17.43 -2.50 11.97
CA SER A 21 18.39 -2.38 13.07
C SER A 21 18.11 -1.16 13.93
N PHE A 22 18.61 -1.17 15.17
CA PHE A 22 18.37 -0.08 16.12
C PHE A 22 18.87 1.25 15.58
N ASP A 23 20.09 1.29 15.02
CA ASP A 23 20.67 2.54 14.51
C ASP A 23 19.82 3.18 13.38
N VAL A 24 19.18 2.36 12.54
CA VAL A 24 18.29 2.85 11.47
C VAL A 24 16.96 3.34 12.04
N ILE A 25 16.31 2.54 12.88
CA ILE A 25 15.02 2.88 13.47
C ILE A 25 15.13 4.11 14.39
N ASP A 26 16.21 4.21 15.16
CA ASP A 26 16.52 5.38 16.01
C ASP A 26 16.77 6.64 15.16
N SER A 27 17.37 6.50 13.98
CA SER A 27 17.51 7.62 13.02
C SER A 27 16.15 8.06 12.48
N VAL A 28 15.25 7.13 12.13
CA VAL A 28 13.88 7.44 11.72
C VAL A 28 13.12 8.14 12.86
N TYR A 29 13.21 7.61 14.09
CA TYR A 29 12.64 8.24 15.28
C TYR A 29 13.15 9.67 15.47
N THR A 30 14.46 9.88 15.41
CA THR A 30 15.09 11.19 15.59
C THR A 30 14.60 12.19 14.56
N SER A 31 14.44 11.77 13.30
CA SER A 31 13.89 12.62 12.23
C SER A 31 12.43 13.00 12.47
N LEU A 32 11.59 12.05 12.89
CA LEU A 32 10.18 12.30 13.21
C LEU A 32 10.00 13.18 14.45
N TYR A 33 10.83 12.97 15.48
CA TYR A 33 10.80 13.71 16.73
C TYR A 33 11.19 15.18 16.54
N ASN A 34 12.21 15.44 15.72
CA ASN A 34 12.69 16.81 15.46
C ASN A 34 11.92 17.52 14.33
N GLY A 35 11.17 16.76 13.53
CA GLY A 35 10.45 17.23 12.34
C GLY A 35 8.93 17.06 12.46
N GLU A 36 8.31 16.57 11.40
CA GLU A 36 6.89 16.18 11.41
C GLU A 36 6.74 14.80 12.04
N ASN A 37 5.90 14.71 13.06
CA ASN A 37 5.60 13.45 13.75
C ASN A 37 4.66 12.52 12.95
N ARG A 38 4.22 12.94 11.77
CA ARG A 38 3.40 12.17 10.84
C ARG A 38 3.91 12.37 9.43
N LEU A 39 4.05 11.27 8.71
CA LEU A 39 4.53 11.24 7.35
C LEU A 39 3.62 10.34 6.49
N GLU A 40 3.29 10.81 5.30
CA GLU A 40 2.56 10.08 4.27
C GLU A 40 3.38 10.09 2.98
N ILE A 41 3.88 8.93 2.56
CA ILE A 41 4.78 8.80 1.40
C ILE A 41 4.24 7.78 0.41
N LYS A 42 4.36 8.10 -0.88
CA LYS A 42 4.19 7.13 -1.95
C LYS A 42 5.54 6.50 -2.26
N LEU A 43 5.58 5.19 -2.38
CA LEU A 43 6.79 4.44 -2.73
C LEU A 43 6.55 3.60 -3.97
N LYS A 44 7.52 3.53 -4.88
CA LYS A 44 7.44 2.72 -6.10
C LYS A 44 7.20 1.25 -5.74
N GLY A 45 6.14 0.67 -6.29
CA GLY A 45 5.78 -0.73 -6.08
C GLY A 45 5.22 -1.08 -4.70
N ILE A 46 4.80 -0.08 -3.92
CA ILE A 46 3.95 -0.26 -2.74
C ILE A 46 2.57 0.27 -3.08
N TYR A 47 1.53 -0.51 -2.80
CA TYR A 47 0.15 -0.08 -3.07
C TYR A 47 -0.25 1.04 -2.10
N ASP A 48 -0.81 2.11 -2.66
CA ASP A 48 -1.25 3.30 -1.93
C ASP A 48 -0.10 3.96 -1.14
N THR A 49 -0.45 4.77 -0.15
CA THR A 49 0.43 5.61 0.62
C THR A 49 0.89 4.87 1.88
N VAL A 50 2.19 4.90 2.15
CA VAL A 50 2.76 4.46 3.42
C VAL A 50 2.54 5.56 4.46
N SER A 51 1.95 5.21 5.59
CA SER A 51 1.78 6.11 6.73
C SER A 51 2.80 5.76 7.81
N VAL A 52 3.52 6.77 8.33
CA VAL A 52 4.50 6.64 9.41
C VAL A 52 4.15 7.68 10.46
N ASN A 53 3.83 7.24 11.68
CA ASN A 53 3.41 8.12 12.75
C ASN A 53 4.26 7.88 13.99
N LEU A 54 4.70 8.96 14.62
CA LEU A 54 5.30 8.97 15.95
C LEU A 54 4.20 9.31 16.97
N TYR A 55 3.93 8.34 17.84
CA TYR A 55 2.97 8.47 18.92
C TYR A 55 3.68 8.40 20.26
N SER A 56 3.02 8.89 21.31
CA SER A 56 3.51 8.79 22.68
C SER A 56 2.39 8.39 23.64
N PHE A 57 2.74 7.51 24.58
CA PHE A 57 1.93 7.30 25.78
C PHE A 57 2.38 8.30 26.86
N PRO A 58 1.46 9.03 27.53
CA PRO A 58 0.01 8.97 27.38
C PRO A 58 -0.56 9.96 26.35
N ASN A 59 0.24 10.89 25.83
CA ASN A 59 -0.28 12.10 25.17
C ASN A 59 -1.11 11.82 23.91
N SER A 60 -0.71 10.86 23.07
CA SER A 60 -1.48 10.48 21.88
C SER A 60 -2.86 9.89 22.23
N PHE A 61 -3.04 9.44 23.47
CA PHE A 61 -4.29 8.90 24.00
C PHE A 61 -5.07 9.92 24.84
N ASN A 62 -4.62 11.17 24.91
CA ASN A 62 -5.25 12.23 25.71
C ASN A 62 -6.36 12.98 24.94
N ASN A 63 -7.22 12.23 24.26
CA ASN A 63 -8.40 12.76 23.57
C ASN A 63 -9.65 11.93 23.96
N GLU A 64 -10.85 12.49 23.79
CA GLU A 64 -12.09 11.86 24.27
C GLU A 64 -12.34 10.47 23.69
N GLU A 65 -12.00 10.26 22.42
CA GLU A 65 -12.16 8.99 21.72
C GLU A 65 -11.23 7.93 22.30
N ALA A 66 -9.92 8.20 22.36
CA ALA A 66 -8.93 7.29 22.94
C ALA A 66 -9.23 6.97 24.43
N GLN A 67 -9.65 7.96 25.22
CA GLN A 67 -10.06 7.74 26.60
C GLN A 67 -11.31 6.86 26.73
N SER A 68 -12.21 6.92 25.74
CA SER A 68 -13.38 6.03 25.66
C SER A 68 -12.96 4.60 25.34
N GLU A 69 -12.08 4.41 24.36
CA GLU A 69 -11.52 3.11 23.99
C GLU A 69 -10.78 2.44 25.15
N ILE A 70 -9.90 3.17 25.84
CA ILE A 70 -9.17 2.71 27.04
C ILE A 70 -10.15 2.14 28.08
N LYS A 71 -11.22 2.87 28.37
CA LYS A 71 -12.25 2.43 29.32
C LYS A 71 -13.02 1.20 28.82
N LYS A 72 -13.35 1.13 27.53
CA LYS A 72 -14.01 -0.04 26.91
C LYS A 72 -13.13 -1.29 27.01
N ALA A 73 -11.82 -1.12 26.86
CA ALA A 73 -10.83 -2.19 27.01
C ALA A 73 -10.57 -2.59 28.48
N GLY A 74 -11.17 -1.89 29.45
CA GLY A 74 -11.10 -2.22 30.87
C GLY A 74 -9.94 -1.57 31.63
N PHE A 75 -9.27 -0.59 31.03
CA PHE A 75 -8.16 0.15 31.61
C PHE A 75 -8.60 1.53 32.13
N LYS A 76 -7.86 2.08 33.09
CA LYS A 76 -8.15 3.39 33.69
C LYS A 76 -7.43 4.53 32.98
N ASN A 77 -6.25 4.27 32.44
CA ASN A 77 -5.40 5.26 31.81
C ASN A 77 -4.49 4.60 30.76
N ALA A 78 -3.78 5.42 29.99
CA ALA A 78 -2.93 4.97 28.90
C ALA A 78 -1.69 4.19 29.39
N TYR A 79 -1.18 4.44 30.60
CA TYR A 79 -0.06 3.69 31.17
C TYR A 79 -0.43 2.23 31.48
N GLU A 80 -1.67 1.97 31.92
CA GLU A 80 -2.13 0.58 32.11
C GLU A 80 -2.18 -0.18 30.77
N VAL A 81 -2.58 0.49 29.68
CA VAL A 81 -2.51 -0.07 28.33
C VAL A 81 -1.05 -0.33 27.92
N LEU A 82 -0.17 0.64 28.11
CA LEU A 82 1.26 0.52 27.81
C LEU A 82 1.89 -0.65 28.56
N ASN A 83 1.56 -0.83 29.84
CA ASN A 83 2.09 -1.93 30.66
C ASN A 83 1.64 -3.31 30.15
N GLU A 84 0.42 -3.46 29.64
CA GLU A 84 0.00 -4.71 29.00
C GLU A 84 0.70 -4.97 27.66
N ILE A 85 1.05 -3.91 26.92
CA ILE A 85 1.88 -4.03 25.72
C ILE A 85 3.32 -4.41 26.08
N TYR A 86 3.94 -3.70 27.03
CA TYR A 86 5.29 -3.97 27.51
C TYR A 86 5.46 -5.38 28.05
N LYS A 87 4.45 -5.90 28.74
CA LYS A 87 4.43 -7.31 29.16
C LYS A 87 4.53 -8.29 28.00
N LYS A 88 3.86 -8.03 26.87
CA LYS A 88 3.95 -8.86 25.65
C LYS A 88 5.33 -8.77 24.99
N LEU A 89 5.95 -7.60 25.09
CA LEU A 89 7.27 -7.31 24.53
C LEU A 89 8.43 -7.68 25.45
N ASN A 90 8.14 -8.17 26.66
CA ASN A 90 9.12 -8.40 27.72
C ASN A 90 9.95 -7.14 28.06
N ILE A 91 9.27 -5.99 28.10
CA ILE A 91 9.79 -4.70 28.57
C ILE A 91 9.31 -4.51 30.02
N GLY A 92 10.16 -3.91 30.87
CA GLY A 92 9.79 -3.59 32.25
C GLY A 92 8.59 -2.65 32.31
N ALA A 93 7.69 -2.87 33.27
CA ALA A 93 6.54 -1.98 33.47
C ALA A 93 6.98 -0.57 33.85
N VAL A 94 6.20 0.43 33.44
CA VAL A 94 6.37 1.83 33.82
C VAL A 94 6.20 1.95 35.34
N SER A 95 7.16 2.62 35.99
CA SER A 95 7.13 2.75 37.44
C SER A 95 6.09 3.77 37.90
N GLU A 96 5.64 3.67 39.14
CA GLU A 96 4.72 4.65 39.73
C GLU A 96 5.34 6.06 39.77
N GLU A 97 6.67 6.16 39.92
CA GLU A 97 7.40 7.42 39.88
C GLU A 97 7.32 8.06 38.48
N ASP A 98 7.51 7.26 37.43
CA ASP A 98 7.42 7.72 36.04
C ASP A 98 5.98 8.15 35.67
N ILE A 99 4.97 7.41 36.16
CA ILE A 99 3.55 7.75 35.97
C ILE A 99 3.23 9.09 36.64
N GLN A 100 3.70 9.29 37.88
CA GLN A 100 3.49 10.54 38.63
C GLN A 100 4.25 11.73 38.03
N ALA A 101 5.40 11.47 37.41
CA ALA A 101 6.17 12.45 36.66
C ALA A 101 5.60 12.73 35.25
N GLU A 102 4.53 12.03 34.86
CA GLU A 102 3.89 12.13 33.56
C GLU A 102 4.87 11.91 32.39
N LEU A 103 5.80 10.96 32.55
CA LEU A 103 6.80 10.67 31.52
C LEU A 103 6.16 10.12 30.24
N GLU A 104 6.74 10.52 29.12
CA GLU A 104 6.29 10.10 27.79
C GLU A 104 7.09 8.91 27.28
N PHE A 105 6.39 7.98 26.64
CA PHE A 105 6.95 6.78 26.05
C PHE A 105 6.57 6.72 24.58
N ASP A 106 7.54 7.02 23.74
CA ASP A 106 7.36 7.11 22.30
C ASP A 106 7.37 5.74 21.62
N TYR A 107 6.64 5.65 20.51
CA TYR A 107 6.67 4.50 19.61
C TYR A 107 6.33 4.94 18.18
N ILE A 108 6.83 4.19 17.20
CA ILE A 108 6.54 4.42 15.78
C ILE A 108 5.47 3.44 15.32
N HIS A 109 4.49 3.91 14.56
CA HIS A 109 3.51 3.07 13.86
C HIS A 109 3.64 3.28 12.34
N ILE A 110 3.99 2.22 11.63
CA ILE A 110 4.11 2.17 10.17
C ILE A 110 2.97 1.34 9.60
N GLN A 111 2.28 1.88 8.59
CA GLN A 111 1.17 1.24 7.90
C GLN A 111 1.36 1.28 6.39
N PHE A 112 1.14 0.15 5.72
CA PHE A 112 1.16 0.07 4.27
C PHE A 112 0.39 -1.15 3.78
N TYR A 113 0.09 -1.19 2.48
CA TYR A 113 -0.61 -2.30 1.85
C TYR A 113 0.30 -3.12 0.95
N THR A 114 0.04 -4.42 0.88
CA THR A 114 0.71 -5.33 -0.05
C THR A 114 -0.30 -6.13 -0.88
N GLU A 115 0.19 -6.73 -1.95
CA GLU A 115 -0.57 -7.73 -2.70
C GLU A 115 -0.87 -8.96 -1.83
N PRO A 116 -2.10 -9.48 -1.87
CA PRO A 116 -2.51 -10.64 -1.10
C PRO A 116 -1.84 -11.92 -1.63
N THR A 117 -1.79 -12.94 -0.79
CA THR A 117 -1.50 -14.31 -1.26
C THR A 117 -2.58 -14.77 -2.26
N PRO A 118 -2.30 -15.76 -3.14
CA PRO A 118 -3.30 -16.28 -4.07
C PRO A 118 -4.60 -16.75 -3.41
N GLU A 119 -4.52 -17.25 -2.17
CA GLU A 119 -5.70 -17.65 -1.40
C GLU A 119 -6.47 -16.43 -0.89
N THR A 120 -5.79 -15.45 -0.30
CA THR A 120 -6.40 -14.22 0.23
C THR A 120 -6.97 -13.35 -0.89
N LYS A 121 -6.39 -13.40 -2.09
CA LYS A 121 -6.84 -12.64 -3.28
C LYS A 121 -8.30 -12.92 -3.67
N LYS A 122 -8.86 -14.05 -3.24
CA LYS A 122 -10.28 -14.41 -3.43
C LYS A 122 -11.24 -13.51 -2.64
N TYR A 123 -10.76 -12.85 -1.59
CA TYR A 123 -11.59 -12.10 -0.64
C TYR A 123 -11.17 -10.63 -0.50
N LEU A 124 -9.89 -10.34 -0.70
CA LEU A 124 -9.32 -9.01 -0.52
C LEU A 124 -8.46 -8.64 -1.73
N LYS A 125 -8.55 -7.39 -2.18
CA LYS A 125 -7.66 -6.85 -3.23
C LYS A 125 -6.25 -6.58 -2.70
N HIS A 126 -6.12 -6.11 -1.46
CA HIS A 126 -4.85 -5.80 -0.81
C HIS A 126 -4.90 -6.17 0.68
N VAL A 127 -3.73 -6.36 1.30
CA VAL A 127 -3.58 -6.67 2.73
C VAL A 127 -2.91 -5.52 3.44
N LEU A 128 -3.55 -5.01 4.50
CA LEU A 128 -2.95 -3.98 5.37
C LEU A 128 -1.90 -4.63 6.28
N HIS A 129 -0.79 -3.93 6.49
CA HIS A 129 0.24 -4.29 7.45
C HIS A 129 0.44 -3.15 8.44
N ASN A 130 0.36 -3.45 9.73
CA ASN A 130 0.65 -2.53 10.83
C ASN A 130 1.89 -3.02 11.56
N PHE A 131 2.95 -2.22 11.56
CA PHE A 131 4.16 -2.45 12.36
C PHE A 131 4.26 -1.37 13.42
N ILE A 132 4.37 -1.77 14.68
CA ILE A 132 4.37 -0.86 15.82
C ILE A 132 5.63 -1.14 16.63
N ILE A 133 6.49 -0.14 16.74
CA ILE A 133 7.89 -0.25 17.16
C ILE A 133 8.08 0.51 18.47
N PHE A 134 8.41 -0.23 19.53
CA PHE A 134 8.67 0.30 20.87
C PHE A 134 10.15 0.28 21.18
N PHE A 135 10.66 1.38 21.70
CA PHE A 135 12.05 1.51 22.13
C PHE A 135 12.24 0.96 23.55
N CYS A 136 13.37 0.32 23.80
CA CYS A 136 13.68 -0.26 25.11
C CYS A 136 15.17 -0.34 25.41
N CYS A 137 15.49 -0.67 26.66
CA CYS A 137 16.86 -0.93 27.11
C CYS A 137 17.10 -2.43 27.26
N THR A 138 18.13 -2.95 26.58
CA THR A 138 18.63 -4.32 26.77
C THR A 138 20.04 -4.26 27.34
N ASN A 139 20.20 -4.72 28.59
CA ASN A 139 21.48 -4.71 29.32
C ASN A 139 22.15 -3.31 29.38
N SER A 140 21.35 -2.24 29.38
CA SER A 140 21.78 -0.84 29.31
C SER A 140 20.92 0.04 30.22
N LEU A 141 21.46 1.20 30.60
CA LEU A 141 20.72 2.28 31.27
C LEU A 141 20.09 3.26 30.26
N GLU A 142 20.58 3.26 29.03
CA GLU A 142 20.11 4.08 27.93
C GLU A 142 19.41 3.20 26.88
N THR A 143 18.42 3.76 26.20
CA THR A 143 17.73 3.13 25.08
C THR A 143 18.74 2.69 24.02
N ASN A 144 18.71 1.40 23.69
CA ASN A 144 19.70 0.78 22.80
C ASN A 144 19.12 -0.40 22.00
N ASP A 145 17.81 -0.61 22.10
CA ASP A 145 17.11 -1.73 21.51
C ASP A 145 15.66 -1.31 21.17
N PHE A 146 14.97 -2.13 20.39
CA PHE A 146 13.57 -1.99 20.06
C PHE A 146 12.87 -3.35 20.01
N ARG A 147 11.55 -3.34 20.18
CA ARG A 147 10.66 -4.50 20.04
C ARG A 147 9.47 -4.12 19.18
N MET A 148 8.97 -5.08 18.41
CA MET A 148 7.90 -4.84 17.45
C MET A 148 6.69 -5.70 17.75
N ILE A 149 5.52 -5.12 17.58
CA ILE A 149 4.27 -5.85 17.42
C ILE A 149 3.69 -5.62 16.02
N TYR A 150 2.90 -6.58 15.56
CA TYR A 150 2.36 -6.61 14.21
C TYR A 150 0.89 -7.02 14.20
N ASN A 151 0.14 -6.42 13.28
CA ASN A 151 -1.24 -6.77 12.99
C ASN A 151 -1.55 -6.51 11.50
N ASN A 152 -2.41 -7.32 10.88
CA ASN A 152 -2.78 -7.17 9.47
C ASN A 152 -4.25 -6.76 9.22
N SER A 153 -4.90 -6.21 10.25
CA SER A 153 -6.28 -5.78 10.25
C SER A 153 -6.38 -4.27 10.42
N TYR A 154 -7.50 -3.70 9.96
CA TYR A 154 -7.81 -2.30 10.17
C TYR A 154 -8.23 -2.04 11.63
N PHE A 155 -7.75 -0.94 12.22
CA PHE A 155 -8.07 -0.56 13.59
C PHE A 155 -9.32 0.33 13.63
N LEU A 156 -10.48 -0.26 13.93
CA LEU A 156 -11.70 0.51 14.23
C LEU A 156 -11.65 1.16 15.62
N ASP A 157 -10.93 0.52 16.54
CA ASP A 157 -10.63 0.98 17.89
C ASP A 157 -9.12 0.86 18.04
N TYR A 158 -8.42 1.97 18.20
CA TYR A 158 -6.95 1.99 18.16
C TYR A 158 -6.36 1.26 19.36
N THR A 159 -6.92 1.51 20.55
CA THR A 159 -6.50 0.87 21.81
C THR A 159 -6.64 -0.64 21.73
N LYS A 160 -7.75 -1.14 21.20
CA LYS A 160 -7.95 -2.57 20.98
C LYS A 160 -7.00 -3.09 19.89
N GLY A 161 -6.84 -2.36 18.78
CA GLY A 161 -5.97 -2.76 17.68
C GLY A 161 -4.52 -3.00 18.11
N ILE A 162 -3.95 -2.07 18.89
CA ILE A 162 -2.59 -2.20 19.42
C ILE A 162 -2.48 -3.32 20.47
N LEU A 163 -3.52 -3.55 21.27
CA LEU A 163 -3.57 -4.66 22.21
C LEU A 163 -3.72 -6.03 21.52
N ASP A 164 -4.43 -6.11 20.40
CA ASP A 164 -4.61 -7.36 19.66
C ASP A 164 -3.40 -7.68 18.75
N ALA A 165 -2.46 -6.74 18.59
CA ALA A 165 -1.22 -6.97 17.83
C ALA A 165 -0.28 -7.96 18.55
N GLU A 166 0.41 -8.78 17.76
CA GLU A 166 1.29 -9.83 18.26
C GLU A 166 2.75 -9.39 18.24
N TYR A 167 3.52 -9.81 19.26
CA TYR A 167 4.99 -9.73 19.19
C TYR A 167 5.52 -10.54 18.00
N ILE A 168 6.49 -9.97 17.30
CA ILE A 168 7.13 -10.57 16.13
C ILE A 168 8.65 -10.51 16.18
N ASP A 169 9.28 -11.48 15.52
CA ASP A 169 10.64 -11.42 15.02
C ASP A 169 10.54 -11.31 13.49
N ILE A 170 11.12 -10.27 12.91
CA ILE A 170 11.05 -10.01 11.46
C ILE A 170 11.72 -11.13 10.65
N ASN A 171 12.65 -11.87 11.26
CA ASN A 171 13.37 -12.96 10.61
C ASN A 171 12.62 -14.31 10.68
N ASP A 172 11.54 -14.41 11.46
CA ASP A 172 10.78 -15.65 11.67
C ASP A 172 9.27 -15.45 11.40
N PRO A 173 8.87 -15.24 10.13
CA PRO A 173 7.46 -15.09 9.76
C PRO A 173 6.69 -16.40 9.97
N LYS A 174 5.52 -16.32 10.62
CA LYS A 174 4.70 -17.49 10.99
C LYS A 174 3.76 -17.98 9.88
N ASN A 175 3.50 -17.15 8.87
CA ASN A 175 2.61 -17.46 7.74
C ASN A 175 3.00 -16.67 6.48
N ASP A 176 2.41 -17.03 5.33
CA ASP A 176 2.74 -16.42 4.04
C ASP A 176 2.42 -14.91 3.99
N THR A 177 1.36 -14.46 4.65
CA THR A 177 1.03 -13.03 4.75
C THR A 177 2.12 -12.26 5.48
N GLN A 178 2.60 -12.79 6.62
CA GLN A 178 3.73 -12.20 7.34
C GLN A 178 5.00 -12.24 6.49
N LYS A 179 5.27 -13.32 5.76
CA LYS A 179 6.44 -13.43 4.89
C LYS A 179 6.47 -12.34 3.82
N ILE A 180 5.34 -12.05 3.18
CA ILE A 180 5.22 -10.95 2.22
C ILE A 180 5.39 -9.60 2.94
N GLY A 181 4.62 -9.38 4.00
CA GLY A 181 4.63 -8.13 4.75
C GLY A 181 6.00 -7.76 5.34
N PHE A 182 6.72 -8.74 5.88
CA PHE A 182 8.01 -8.52 6.54
C PHE A 182 9.09 -8.19 5.52
N LYS A 183 9.06 -8.86 4.36
CA LYS A 183 9.94 -8.53 3.24
C LYS A 183 9.68 -7.12 2.71
N GLU A 184 8.41 -6.76 2.48
CA GLU A 184 8.09 -5.42 2.00
C GLU A 184 8.33 -4.35 3.08
N PHE A 185 8.25 -4.68 4.36
CA PHE A 185 8.60 -3.77 5.46
C PHE A 185 10.06 -3.29 5.38
N GLU A 186 11.01 -4.18 5.06
CA GLU A 186 12.41 -3.79 4.86
C GLU A 186 12.55 -2.77 3.72
N ARG A 187 11.84 -3.00 2.61
CA ARG A 187 11.82 -2.11 1.45
C ARG A 187 11.13 -0.77 1.77
N VAL A 188 10.05 -0.80 2.55
CA VAL A 188 9.38 0.40 3.06
C VAL A 188 10.33 1.20 3.96
N LEU A 189 11.07 0.57 4.87
CA LEU A 189 12.08 1.25 5.69
C LEU A 189 13.17 1.90 4.84
N GLN A 190 13.62 1.25 3.77
CA GLN A 190 14.54 1.86 2.81
C GLN A 190 13.93 3.13 2.19
N GLY A 191 12.68 3.07 1.74
CA GLY A 191 11.98 4.22 1.16
C GLY A 191 11.78 5.36 2.15
N ILE A 192 11.47 5.06 3.41
CA ILE A 192 11.39 6.05 4.51
C ILE A 192 12.75 6.74 4.70
N CYS A 193 13.85 5.96 4.74
CA CYS A 193 15.19 6.52 4.88
C CYS A 193 15.58 7.41 3.69
N GLN A 194 15.23 7.01 2.47
CA GLN A 194 15.44 7.84 1.27
C GLN A 194 14.64 9.13 1.34
N TYR A 195 13.37 9.08 1.76
CA TYR A 195 12.52 10.27 1.88
C TYR A 195 13.05 11.26 2.93
N LEU A 196 13.47 10.74 4.08
CA LEU A 196 13.99 11.54 5.19
C LEU A 196 15.47 11.92 5.04
N GLU A 197 16.09 11.58 3.90
CA GLU A 197 17.51 11.81 3.62
C GLU A 197 18.46 11.23 4.71
N ILE A 198 18.09 10.08 5.28
CA ILE A 198 18.88 9.38 6.30
C ILE A 198 20.06 8.65 5.64
N GLU A 199 21.28 8.98 6.04
CA GLU A 199 22.48 8.28 5.61
C GLU A 199 22.57 6.88 6.26
N LEU A 200 22.43 5.83 5.44
CA LEU A 200 22.57 4.45 5.90
C LEU A 200 24.05 4.01 5.95
N PRO A 201 24.46 3.27 7.00
CA PRO A 201 25.80 2.66 7.04
C PRO A 201 26.09 1.78 5.82
N GLU A 202 27.30 1.86 5.28
CA GLU A 202 27.75 1.05 4.11
C GLU A 202 27.65 -0.47 4.33
N SER A 203 27.56 -0.93 5.58
CA SER A 203 27.45 -2.35 5.91
C SER A 203 26.05 -2.92 5.68
N ILE A 204 25.02 -2.07 5.58
CA ILE A 204 23.63 -2.49 5.39
C ILE A 204 23.44 -3.02 3.97
N GLU A 205 22.87 -4.21 3.86
CA GLU A 205 22.44 -4.79 2.59
C GLU A 205 21.06 -4.24 2.25
N LEU A 206 20.99 -3.37 1.24
CA LEU A 206 19.72 -2.74 0.85
C LEU A 206 18.76 -3.76 0.23
N PRO A 207 17.48 -3.78 0.64
CA PRO A 207 16.45 -4.64 0.05
C PRO A 207 16.24 -4.40 -1.45
N SER A 208 16.44 -3.17 -1.92
CA SER A 208 16.41 -2.79 -3.32
C SER A 208 17.61 -1.91 -3.70
N GLN A 209 18.11 -2.08 -4.92
CA GLN A 209 19.12 -1.19 -5.49
C GLN A 209 18.51 0.05 -6.18
N GLU A 210 17.19 0.10 -6.28
CA GLU A 210 16.45 1.20 -6.91
C GLU A 210 16.17 2.33 -5.92
N ASN A 211 16.02 3.56 -6.45
CA ASN A 211 15.40 4.65 -5.70
C ASN A 211 13.89 4.37 -5.62
N LEU A 212 13.37 4.24 -4.39
CA LEU A 212 11.98 3.91 -4.12
C LEU A 212 11.08 5.13 -4.08
N LEU A 213 11.65 6.33 -4.03
CA LEU A 213 10.88 7.55 -4.20
C LEU A 213 10.38 7.62 -5.65
N PRO A 214 9.09 7.95 -5.87
CA PRO A 214 8.59 8.30 -7.19
C PRO A 214 9.47 9.42 -7.75
N GLU A 215 9.93 9.27 -8.99
CA GLU A 215 10.48 10.41 -9.69
C GLU A 215 9.31 11.36 -9.97
N ASP A 216 9.53 12.67 -9.84
CA ASP A 216 8.59 13.67 -10.32
C ASP A 216 8.48 13.55 -11.85
N VAL A 217 7.64 12.64 -12.32
CA VAL A 217 7.28 12.55 -13.73
C VAL A 217 6.34 13.70 -14.00
N GLU A 218 6.82 14.71 -14.73
CA GLU A 218 5.96 15.78 -15.22
C GLU A 218 4.86 15.15 -16.08
N ILE A 219 3.61 15.23 -15.63
CA ILE A 219 2.47 14.72 -16.39
C ILE A 219 2.19 15.70 -17.54
N THR A 220 2.50 15.27 -18.75
CA THR A 220 2.34 16.07 -19.96
C THR A 220 1.15 15.60 -20.79
N GLN A 221 0.94 16.26 -21.94
CA GLN A 221 -0.07 15.81 -22.90
C GLN A 221 0.31 14.44 -23.46
N GLU A 222 1.61 14.20 -23.72
CA GLU A 222 2.11 12.93 -24.25
C GLU A 222 1.79 11.75 -23.33
N THR A 223 1.80 11.94 -22.01
CA THR A 223 1.40 10.90 -21.04
C THR A 223 -0.04 10.40 -21.31
N PHE A 224 -0.98 11.33 -21.55
CA PHE A 224 -2.36 10.98 -21.87
C PHE A 224 -2.51 10.42 -23.29
N GLU A 225 -1.71 10.91 -24.25
CA GLU A 225 -1.74 10.38 -25.61
C GLU A 225 -1.29 8.93 -25.66
N GLU A 226 -0.22 8.60 -24.92
CA GLU A 226 0.26 7.24 -24.75
C GLU A 226 -0.82 6.36 -24.12
N PHE A 227 -1.39 6.81 -23.00
CA PHE A 227 -2.44 6.07 -22.30
C PHE A 227 -3.63 5.75 -23.21
N ILE A 228 -4.20 6.76 -23.89
CA ILE A 228 -5.32 6.58 -24.82
C ILE A 228 -4.98 5.59 -25.92
N LYS A 229 -3.75 5.66 -26.47
CA LYS A 229 -3.33 4.74 -27.53
C LYS A 229 -3.23 3.31 -27.04
N LEU A 230 -2.67 3.07 -25.86
CA LEU A 230 -2.55 1.71 -25.33
C LEU A 230 -3.91 1.09 -25.03
N VAL A 231 -4.82 1.83 -24.40
CA VAL A 231 -6.16 1.31 -24.04
C VAL A 231 -7.11 1.16 -25.22
N SER A 232 -6.82 1.82 -26.35
CA SER A 232 -7.53 1.64 -27.64
C SER A 232 -6.79 0.72 -28.60
N ARG A 233 -5.76 -0.01 -28.13
CA ARG A 233 -4.91 -0.90 -28.93
C ARG A 233 -4.30 -0.23 -30.17
N GLY A 234 -4.07 1.08 -30.10
CA GLY A 234 -3.53 1.92 -31.16
C GLY A 234 -4.55 2.27 -32.26
N ASN A 235 -5.80 1.81 -32.16
CA ASN A 235 -6.84 1.95 -33.18
C ASN A 235 -7.70 3.21 -32.96
N VAL A 236 -7.05 4.37 -32.83
CA VAL A 236 -7.74 5.65 -32.60
C VAL A 236 -7.12 6.77 -33.45
N ASP A 237 -7.95 7.66 -33.98
CA ASP A 237 -7.50 8.81 -34.78
C ASP A 237 -6.60 9.73 -33.94
N ASP A 238 -5.37 9.98 -34.40
CA ASP A 238 -4.40 10.90 -33.76
C ASP A 238 -5.00 12.27 -33.45
N LYS A 239 -5.89 12.81 -34.29
CA LYS A 239 -6.54 14.10 -34.02
C LYS A 239 -7.49 14.01 -32.83
N LEU A 240 -8.19 12.88 -32.69
CA LEU A 240 -9.06 12.61 -31.56
C LEU A 240 -8.22 12.44 -30.29
N VAL A 241 -7.12 11.67 -30.36
CA VAL A 241 -6.15 11.48 -29.27
C VAL A 241 -5.62 12.81 -28.76
N GLN A 242 -5.12 13.67 -29.65
CA GLN A 242 -4.57 14.98 -29.28
C GLN A 242 -5.63 15.88 -28.63
N LYS A 243 -6.85 15.90 -29.18
CA LYS A 243 -7.96 16.70 -28.65
C LYS A 243 -8.34 16.26 -27.24
N GLN A 244 -8.43 14.95 -27.01
CA GLN A 244 -8.89 14.38 -25.74
C GLN A 244 -7.79 14.43 -24.69
N SER A 245 -6.53 14.17 -25.06
CA SER A 245 -5.37 14.31 -24.17
C SER A 245 -5.24 15.73 -23.62
N LYS A 246 -5.48 16.76 -24.45
CA LYS A 246 -5.54 18.15 -23.98
C LYS A 246 -6.65 18.39 -22.96
N LYS A 247 -7.82 17.78 -23.15
CA LYS A 247 -8.96 17.88 -22.23
C LYS A 247 -8.66 17.18 -20.91
N LEU A 248 -8.11 15.96 -20.97
CA LEU A 248 -7.70 15.16 -19.81
C LEU A 248 -6.63 15.87 -19.00
N LEU A 249 -5.55 16.36 -19.63
CA LEU A 249 -4.50 17.12 -18.96
C LEU A 249 -5.04 18.40 -18.29
N LYS A 250 -5.94 19.12 -18.98
CA LYS A 250 -6.57 20.31 -18.39
C LYS A 250 -7.39 19.95 -17.15
N ASN A 251 -8.11 18.84 -17.18
CA ASN A 251 -8.89 18.37 -16.04
C ASN A 251 -7.99 17.89 -14.90
N PHE A 252 -6.93 17.14 -15.20
CA PHE A 252 -5.92 16.70 -14.23
C PHE A 252 -5.34 17.89 -13.45
N LYS A 253 -4.97 18.97 -14.16
CA LYS A 253 -4.41 20.19 -13.55
C LYS A 253 -5.39 20.99 -12.68
N LYS A 254 -6.70 20.74 -12.77
CA LYS A 254 -7.71 21.42 -11.93
C LYS A 254 -7.82 20.83 -10.52
N GLY A 255 -7.34 19.61 -10.29
CA GLY A 255 -7.44 18.93 -8.99
C GLY A 255 -8.87 18.50 -8.61
N HIS A 256 -9.02 17.94 -7.41
CA HIS A 256 -10.22 17.24 -6.92
C HIS A 256 -11.48 18.09 -6.68
N THR A 257 -11.45 19.41 -6.93
CA THR A 257 -12.58 20.30 -6.60
C THR A 257 -13.80 20.14 -7.53
N GLU A 258 -13.67 19.46 -8.67
CA GLU A 258 -14.76 19.22 -9.66
C GLU A 258 -14.85 17.72 -10.06
N TYR A 259 -14.62 16.80 -9.11
CA TYR A 259 -14.43 15.37 -9.37
C TYR A 259 -15.50 14.72 -10.28
N HIS A 260 -16.79 14.90 -9.96
CA HIS A 260 -17.87 14.19 -10.64
C HIS A 260 -18.05 14.60 -12.12
N GLU A 261 -17.94 15.89 -12.44
CA GLU A 261 -18.05 16.39 -13.82
C GLU A 261 -16.85 16.00 -14.68
N ILE A 262 -15.67 15.93 -14.06
CA ILE A 262 -14.43 15.52 -14.71
C ILE A 262 -14.49 14.03 -15.07
N VAL A 263 -14.85 13.18 -14.10
CA VAL A 263 -14.94 11.72 -14.21
C VAL A 263 -15.99 11.31 -15.24
N GLN A 264 -17.22 11.86 -15.18
CA GLN A 264 -18.27 11.54 -16.15
C GLN A 264 -17.89 11.94 -17.58
N GLY A 265 -17.20 13.07 -17.75
CA GLY A 265 -16.73 13.55 -19.05
C GLY A 265 -15.52 12.79 -19.60
N HIS A 266 -14.85 11.98 -18.78
CA HIS A 266 -13.78 11.05 -19.18
C HIS A 266 -14.37 9.73 -19.66
N TRP A 267 -15.32 9.15 -18.93
CA TRP A 267 -15.95 7.87 -19.29
C TRP A 267 -16.69 7.92 -20.62
N ALA A 268 -17.44 9.00 -20.87
CA ALA A 268 -18.12 9.19 -22.14
C ALA A 268 -17.17 9.20 -23.36
N PHE A 269 -15.88 9.48 -23.16
CA PHE A 269 -14.89 9.34 -24.24
C PHE A 269 -14.43 7.89 -24.39
N PHE A 270 -14.11 7.22 -23.28
CA PHE A 270 -13.65 5.83 -23.29
C PHE A 270 -14.69 4.87 -23.87
N GLU A 271 -15.98 5.10 -23.62
CA GLU A 271 -17.10 4.40 -24.27
C GLU A 271 -17.08 4.48 -25.81
N ILE A 272 -16.37 5.43 -26.41
CA ILE A 272 -16.38 5.69 -27.86
C ILE A 272 -15.12 5.14 -28.56
N ILE A 273 -14.08 4.72 -27.82
CA ILE A 273 -12.76 4.41 -28.38
C ILE A 273 -12.30 2.96 -28.23
N ASP A 274 -13.23 2.01 -28.24
CA ASP A 274 -13.00 0.55 -28.10
C ASP A 274 -13.21 0.03 -26.67
N ALA A 275 -14.37 0.37 -26.08
CA ALA A 275 -14.79 -0.11 -24.77
C ALA A 275 -16.22 -0.63 -24.78
N TRP A 276 -16.52 -1.57 -23.89
CA TRP A 276 -17.85 -2.12 -23.67
C TRP A 276 -18.34 -1.69 -22.30
N ASN A 277 -19.35 -0.82 -22.30
CA ASN A 277 -20.09 -0.51 -21.08
C ASN A 277 -21.15 -1.60 -20.85
N SER A 278 -21.04 -2.29 -19.72
CA SER A 278 -21.94 -3.36 -19.34
C SER A 278 -22.50 -3.11 -17.95
N ASP A 279 -23.77 -3.45 -17.74
CA ASP A 279 -24.32 -3.62 -16.39
C ASP A 279 -23.52 -4.72 -15.68
N TRP A 280 -23.55 -4.77 -14.34
CA TRP A 280 -22.90 -5.84 -13.59
C TRP A 280 -23.45 -7.25 -13.94
N LYS A 281 -24.62 -7.30 -14.59
CA LYS A 281 -25.23 -8.51 -15.15
C LYS A 281 -25.08 -8.56 -16.66
N PHE A 282 -24.25 -9.46 -17.15
CA PHE A 282 -24.14 -9.81 -18.57
C PHE A 282 -24.01 -11.33 -18.74
N ASP A 283 -24.39 -11.80 -19.93
CA ASP A 283 -24.29 -13.20 -20.32
C ASP A 283 -23.05 -13.46 -21.21
N PRO A 284 -22.72 -14.74 -21.45
CA PRO A 284 -21.56 -15.09 -22.28
C PRO A 284 -21.69 -14.59 -23.72
N GLU A 285 -22.90 -14.62 -24.29
CA GLU A 285 -23.15 -14.19 -25.67
C GLU A 285 -22.87 -12.70 -25.87
N ASP A 286 -23.29 -11.86 -24.93
CA ASP A 286 -22.93 -10.44 -24.91
C ASP A 286 -21.41 -10.27 -24.85
N ALA A 287 -20.74 -10.97 -23.93
CA ALA A 287 -19.28 -10.87 -23.78
C ALA A 287 -18.53 -11.31 -25.04
N GLU A 288 -18.92 -12.44 -25.65
CA GLU A 288 -18.36 -12.92 -26.91
C GLU A 288 -18.55 -11.89 -28.02
N ALA A 289 -19.76 -11.33 -28.17
CA ALA A 289 -20.07 -10.36 -29.22
C ALA A 289 -19.24 -9.07 -29.07
N PHE A 290 -19.24 -8.44 -27.89
CA PHE A 290 -18.55 -7.17 -27.68
C PHE A 290 -17.03 -7.32 -27.72
N ILE A 291 -16.48 -8.38 -27.14
CA ILE A 291 -15.03 -8.60 -27.16
C ILE A 291 -14.58 -8.93 -28.59
N SER A 292 -15.35 -9.72 -29.34
CA SER A 292 -15.06 -10.01 -30.75
C SER A 292 -15.00 -8.74 -31.59
N GLU A 293 -15.95 -7.81 -31.36
CA GLU A 293 -15.96 -6.50 -32.00
C GLU A 293 -14.68 -5.71 -31.70
N MET A 294 -14.28 -5.64 -30.43
CA MET A 294 -13.05 -4.93 -30.04
C MET A 294 -11.82 -5.54 -30.71
N ILE A 295 -11.67 -6.87 -30.64
CA ILE A 295 -10.47 -7.52 -31.15
C ILE A 295 -10.44 -7.62 -32.68
N GLY A 296 -11.59 -7.44 -33.34
CA GLY A 296 -11.76 -7.48 -34.79
C GLY A 296 -11.82 -8.90 -35.36
N GLU A 297 -12.06 -9.90 -34.52
CA GLU A 297 -12.16 -11.31 -34.88
C GLU A 297 -13.08 -12.07 -33.92
N ASP A 298 -13.67 -13.17 -34.37
CA ASP A 298 -14.58 -13.96 -33.55
C ASP A 298 -13.83 -14.59 -32.35
N LEU A 299 -14.31 -14.28 -31.16
CA LEU A 299 -13.91 -14.89 -29.89
C LEU A 299 -15.06 -15.75 -29.38
N ASN A 300 -14.78 -17.04 -29.21
CA ASN A 300 -15.64 -17.95 -28.45
C ASN A 300 -14.79 -18.59 -27.35
N PHE A 301 -15.41 -18.91 -26.22
CA PHE A 301 -14.74 -19.57 -25.11
C PHE A 301 -15.62 -20.64 -24.48
N GLU A 302 -14.99 -21.67 -23.91
CA GLU A 302 -15.72 -22.75 -23.23
C GLU A 302 -15.97 -22.34 -21.77
N TYR A 303 -17.22 -22.42 -21.34
CA TYR A 303 -17.66 -22.12 -19.98
C TYR A 303 -18.71 -23.14 -19.52
N PRO A 304 -18.85 -23.41 -18.21
CA PRO A 304 -19.95 -24.22 -17.69
C PRO A 304 -21.32 -23.59 -17.99
N GLU A 305 -22.34 -24.43 -18.20
CA GLU A 305 -23.73 -23.96 -18.25
C GLU A 305 -24.07 -23.15 -16.99
N GLU A 306 -24.90 -22.11 -17.15
CA GLU A 306 -25.31 -21.18 -16.08
C GLU A 306 -24.18 -20.29 -15.51
N THR A 307 -23.08 -20.09 -16.23
CA THR A 307 -22.04 -19.10 -15.87
C THR A 307 -22.40 -17.72 -16.43
N TYR A 308 -22.34 -16.68 -15.59
CA TYR A 308 -22.71 -15.31 -15.95
C TYR A 308 -21.80 -14.27 -15.31
N SER A 309 -21.75 -13.07 -15.89
CA SER A 309 -21.18 -11.88 -15.25
C SER A 309 -19.72 -12.10 -14.82
N HIS A 310 -19.32 -11.73 -13.59
CA HIS A 310 -17.94 -11.85 -13.11
C HIS A 310 -17.39 -13.29 -13.10
N ASP A 311 -18.26 -14.30 -13.02
CA ASP A 311 -17.83 -15.70 -13.08
C ASP A 311 -17.29 -16.08 -14.48
N LEU A 312 -17.53 -15.25 -15.49
CA LEU A 312 -17.01 -15.45 -16.85
C LEU A 312 -15.54 -15.01 -16.99
N PHE A 313 -15.03 -14.15 -16.11
CA PHE A 313 -13.69 -13.56 -16.27
C PHE A 313 -12.56 -14.59 -16.45
N PRO A 314 -12.48 -15.69 -15.67
CA PRO A 314 -11.41 -16.67 -15.86
C PRO A 314 -11.42 -17.32 -17.25
N TYR A 315 -12.61 -17.53 -17.82
CA TYR A 315 -12.77 -18.17 -19.14
C TYR A 315 -12.44 -17.21 -20.27
N ILE A 316 -12.88 -15.95 -20.14
CA ILE A 316 -12.53 -14.87 -21.07
C ILE A 316 -11.02 -14.65 -21.08
N GLN A 317 -10.40 -14.49 -19.91
CA GLN A 317 -8.95 -14.29 -19.78
C GLN A 317 -8.17 -15.47 -20.39
N SER A 318 -8.60 -16.70 -20.15
CA SER A 318 -7.98 -17.89 -20.75
C SER A 318 -8.07 -17.93 -22.28
N ALA A 319 -9.11 -17.33 -22.86
CA ALA A 319 -9.30 -17.26 -24.31
C ALA A 319 -8.51 -16.12 -24.95
N LEU A 320 -8.42 -14.98 -24.27
CA LEU A 320 -7.62 -13.82 -24.68
C LEU A 320 -6.11 -14.07 -24.54
N GLU A 321 -5.69 -14.81 -23.52
CA GLU A 321 -4.27 -15.16 -23.31
C GLU A 321 -3.67 -15.90 -24.52
N LYS A 322 -4.47 -16.72 -25.22
CA LYS A 322 -4.03 -17.42 -26.45
C LYS A 322 -3.69 -16.47 -27.61
N ARG A 323 -4.08 -15.19 -27.48
CA ARG A 323 -3.87 -14.12 -28.46
C ARG A 323 -2.93 -13.04 -27.93
N ASP A 324 -2.27 -13.28 -26.80
CA ASP A 324 -1.46 -12.27 -26.08
C ASP A 324 -2.27 -11.01 -25.74
N LEU A 325 -3.56 -11.19 -25.39
CA LEU A 325 -4.48 -10.14 -24.99
C LEU A 325 -4.94 -10.34 -23.55
N GLU A 326 -5.45 -9.27 -22.94
CA GLU A 326 -5.99 -9.28 -21.59
C GLU A 326 -7.20 -8.35 -21.46
N LEU A 327 -8.26 -8.82 -20.78
CA LEU A 327 -9.42 -8.00 -20.47
C LEU A 327 -9.14 -7.18 -19.21
N MET A 328 -9.42 -5.88 -19.28
CA MET A 328 -9.29 -4.95 -18.16
C MET A 328 -10.56 -4.11 -18.05
N THR A 329 -10.76 -3.45 -16.91
CA THR A 329 -11.88 -2.52 -16.73
C THR A 329 -11.40 -1.21 -16.11
N TYR A 330 -12.01 -0.10 -16.53
CA TYR A 330 -11.90 1.15 -15.78
C TYR A 330 -12.71 1.06 -14.48
N ASP A 331 -12.26 1.71 -13.41
CA ASP A 331 -13.08 1.89 -12.20
C ASP A 331 -14.06 3.04 -12.40
N THR A 332 -15.33 2.70 -12.64
CA THR A 332 -16.40 3.67 -12.86
C THR A 332 -16.93 4.26 -11.55
N HIS A 333 -16.56 3.69 -10.40
CA HIS A 333 -17.21 3.87 -9.09
C HIS A 333 -18.73 3.64 -9.07
N GLY A 334 -19.25 2.93 -10.07
CA GLY A 334 -20.65 2.56 -10.19
C GLY A 334 -20.85 1.04 -10.18
N ASP A 335 -22.12 0.62 -10.23
CA ASP A 335 -22.51 -0.78 -10.35
C ASP A 335 -22.46 -1.27 -11.81
N ASN A 336 -21.46 -0.84 -12.57
CA ASN A 336 -21.29 -1.18 -13.99
C ASN A 336 -19.81 -1.32 -14.34
N TYR A 337 -19.53 -2.09 -15.39
CA TYR A 337 -18.19 -2.26 -15.92
C TYR A 337 -17.99 -1.41 -17.18
N LEU A 338 -16.76 -0.93 -17.36
CA LEU A 338 -16.32 -0.34 -18.61
C LEU A 338 -15.09 -1.12 -19.08
N PHE A 339 -15.35 -2.19 -19.83
CA PHE A 339 -14.31 -3.11 -20.26
C PHE A 339 -13.54 -2.59 -21.47
N PHE A 340 -12.26 -2.90 -21.54
CA PHE A 340 -11.44 -2.75 -22.73
C PHE A 340 -10.45 -3.93 -22.81
N VAL A 341 -9.94 -4.20 -24.01
CA VAL A 341 -8.94 -5.25 -24.23
C VAL A 341 -7.58 -4.60 -24.45
N ALA A 342 -6.55 -5.07 -23.78
CA ALA A 342 -5.17 -4.61 -23.92
C ALA A 342 -4.29 -5.70 -24.53
N ASN A 343 -3.18 -5.29 -25.17
CA ASN A 343 -2.10 -6.24 -25.43
C ASN A 343 -1.44 -6.60 -24.10
N LYS A 344 -1.16 -7.89 -23.88
CA LYS A 344 -0.61 -8.39 -22.61
C LYS A 344 0.73 -7.74 -22.24
N ASN A 345 1.56 -7.44 -23.25
CA ASN A 345 2.84 -6.77 -23.04
C ASN A 345 2.71 -5.28 -22.63
N ASP A 346 1.55 -4.67 -22.86
CA ASP A 346 1.29 -3.26 -22.55
C ASP A 346 0.65 -3.08 -21.16
N VAL A 347 0.12 -4.15 -20.55
CA VAL A 347 -0.62 -4.12 -19.27
C VAL A 347 0.16 -3.41 -18.17
N GLY A 348 1.45 -3.75 -18.00
CA GLY A 348 2.30 -3.12 -16.99
C GLY A 348 2.42 -1.60 -17.19
N ARG A 349 2.55 -1.14 -18.44
CA ARG A 349 2.64 0.29 -18.77
C ARG A 349 1.28 0.99 -18.61
N ILE A 350 0.19 0.32 -18.94
CA ILE A 350 -1.16 0.84 -18.73
C ILE A 350 -1.43 1.08 -17.24
N LEU A 351 -1.04 0.13 -16.36
CA LEU A 351 -1.21 0.27 -14.91
C LEU A 351 -0.36 1.43 -14.36
N GLU A 352 0.90 1.55 -14.79
CA GLU A 352 1.76 2.69 -14.44
C GLU A 352 1.16 4.03 -14.89
N LEU A 353 0.66 4.11 -16.13
CA LEU A 353 0.02 5.31 -16.65
C LEU A 353 -1.30 5.62 -15.94
N SER A 354 -2.05 4.60 -15.50
CA SER A 354 -3.25 4.75 -14.66
C SER A 354 -2.90 5.47 -13.35
N GLU A 355 -1.82 5.05 -12.68
CA GLU A 355 -1.34 5.71 -11.47
C GLU A 355 -0.89 7.16 -11.72
N LEU A 356 -0.19 7.41 -12.83
CA LEU A 356 0.29 8.74 -13.22
C LEU A 356 -0.86 9.68 -13.57
N THR A 357 -1.83 9.19 -14.34
CA THR A 357 -2.97 9.99 -14.86
C THR A 357 -4.14 10.09 -13.89
N LYS A 358 -4.16 9.26 -12.83
CA LYS A 358 -5.29 9.11 -11.88
C LYS A 358 -6.58 8.59 -12.53
N ILE A 359 -6.45 7.88 -13.64
CA ILE A 359 -7.55 7.16 -14.29
C ILE A 359 -7.44 5.71 -13.83
N GLU A 360 -8.28 5.32 -12.88
CA GLU A 360 -8.19 4.00 -12.25
C GLU A 360 -8.57 2.87 -13.20
N ILE A 361 -7.70 1.85 -13.26
CA ILE A 361 -7.90 0.61 -14.02
C ILE A 361 -7.75 -0.57 -13.07
N ASN A 362 -8.69 -1.51 -13.17
CA ASN A 362 -8.63 -2.80 -12.51
C ASN A 362 -8.24 -3.89 -13.52
N GLN A 363 -7.25 -4.69 -13.15
CA GLN A 363 -6.95 -5.98 -13.78
C GLN A 363 -7.94 -7.03 -13.25
N LEU A 364 -8.58 -7.79 -14.14
CA LEU A 364 -9.71 -8.70 -13.83
C LEU A 364 -9.28 -10.13 -13.55
#